data_AF-A0A6H3A679-F1
#
_entry.id   AF-A0A6H3A679-F1
#
_cell.length_a   1.000
_cell.length_b   1.000
_cell.length_c   1.000
_cell.angle_alpha   90.00
_cell.angle_beta   90.00
_cell.angle_gamma   90.00
#
_symmetry.space_group_name_H-M   'P 1'
#
loop_
_entity.id
_entity.type
_entity.pdbx_description
1 polymer ?
#
loop_
_entity_poly.entity_id
_entity_poly.type
_entity_poly.pdbx_seq_one_letter_code
_entity_poly.pdbx_strand_id
1 'polypeptide(L)'
;MFFVMNGYFFSFDKEQFISKLKKLFVIYTFLLMLFLPLWLDLSSPYGIMKTLTYNIVIGWYHLWYLSSLIVASVIIYIMRNKIGLLLITSTLLFILSYFIQNSYLLLDGDIFEKLNRKLYLYRNALTFAVPFMLIGIYIRKNENLKVSLPLLAISIVALLTEVIIFALAETKDNMARDLYVTLMLTAPVLFIFFKNMALSFEEKVSGRVYFYHPICEMMFKFAGYTGGLVISTATLVFAFTFAIVIEKMKEKNMF
;
A
#
# COMPACT_ATOMS: atom_id res chain seq x y z
N MET A 1 5.46 3.37 1.10
CA MET A 1 5.51 4.84 0.93
C MET A 1 4.12 5.49 0.79
N PHE A 2 3.23 5.00 -0.09
CA PHE A 2 1.94 5.65 -0.36
C PHE A 2 1.05 5.92 0.86
N PHE A 3 0.99 5.01 1.84
CA PHE A 3 0.26 5.28 3.10
C PHE A 3 0.85 6.44 3.91
N VAL A 4 2.19 6.56 3.99
CA VAL A 4 2.86 7.69 4.63
C VAL A 4 2.49 9.00 3.95
N MET A 5 2.52 9.01 2.61
CA MET A 5 2.12 10.19 1.84
C MET A 5 0.65 10.57 2.05
N ASN A 6 -0.27 9.59 2.03
CA ASN A 6 -1.69 9.86 2.29
C ASN A 6 -1.94 10.34 3.73
N GLY A 7 -1.18 9.82 4.69
CA GLY A 7 -1.15 10.34 6.06
C GLY A 7 -0.65 11.78 6.14
N TYR A 8 0.42 12.11 5.41
CA TYR A 8 0.96 13.46 5.35
C TYR A 8 -0.06 14.47 4.81
N PHE A 9 -0.82 14.14 3.76
CA PHE A 9 -1.87 15.01 3.23
C PHE A 9 -3.26 14.78 3.86
N PHE A 10 -3.32 14.05 4.97
CA PHE A 10 -4.58 13.78 5.66
C PHE A 10 -5.13 15.06 6.31
N SER A 11 -6.43 15.31 6.15
CA SER A 11 -7.12 16.45 6.75
C SER A 11 -8.14 15.97 7.77
N PHE A 12 -8.14 16.61 8.95
CA PHE A 12 -9.15 16.39 9.99
C PHE A 12 -10.35 17.33 9.83
N ASP A 13 -10.31 18.25 8.88
CA ASP A 13 -11.49 19.02 8.49
C ASP A 13 -12.57 18.09 7.92
N LYS A 14 -13.81 18.26 8.37
CA LYS A 14 -14.91 17.34 8.06
C LYS A 14 -15.25 17.33 6.57
N GLU A 15 -15.30 18.50 5.94
CA GLU A 15 -15.70 18.62 4.53
C GLU A 15 -14.63 18.07 3.62
N GLN A 16 -13.37 18.42 3.87
CA GLN A 16 -12.22 17.89 3.13
C GLN A 16 -12.08 16.38 3.31
N PHE A 17 -12.25 15.88 4.54
CA PHE A 17 -12.22 14.44 4.83
C PHE A 17 -13.29 13.69 4.05
N ILE A 18 -14.56 14.13 4.12
CA ILE A 18 -15.67 13.49 3.41
C ILE A 18 -15.44 13.55 1.89
N SER A 19 -14.98 14.68 1.37
CA SER A 19 -14.67 14.84 -0.06
C SER A 19 -13.58 13.87 -0.53
N LYS A 20 -12.45 13.77 0.19
CA LYS A 20 -11.39 12.80 -0.13
C LYS A 20 -11.89 11.36 0.00
N LEU A 21 -12.64 11.04 1.05
CA LEU A 21 -13.17 9.69 1.28
C LEU A 21 -14.12 9.24 0.16
N LYS A 22 -15.03 10.13 -0.29
CA LYS A 22 -15.92 9.88 -1.44
C LYS A 22 -15.12 9.59 -2.71
N LYS A 23 -14.09 10.39 -3.00
CA LYS A 23 -13.22 10.17 -4.17
C LYS A 23 -12.54 8.79 -4.11
N LEU A 24 -11.97 8.43 -2.97
CA LEU A 24 -11.34 7.12 -2.78
C LEU A 24 -12.34 5.98 -2.97
N PHE A 25 -13.56 6.12 -2.42
CA PHE A 25 -14.62 5.13 -2.56
C PHE A 25 -15.05 4.96 -4.02
N VAL A 26 -15.28 6.05 -4.75
CA VAL A 26 -15.63 6.01 -6.18
C VAL A 26 -14.53 5.32 -6.99
N ILE A 27 -13.26 5.66 -6.76
CA ILE A 27 -12.13 5.03 -7.46
C ILE A 27 -12.06 3.55 -7.14
N TYR A 28 -12.20 3.18 -5.86
CA TYR A 28 -12.16 1.78 -5.44
C TYR A 28 -13.27 0.96 -6.08
N THR A 29 -14.52 1.44 -6.03
CA THR A 29 -15.66 0.75 -6.64
C THR A 29 -15.51 0.65 -8.15
N PHE A 30 -15.05 1.72 -8.82
CA PHE A 30 -14.80 1.70 -10.25
C PHE A 30 -13.76 0.64 -10.64
N LEU A 31 -12.61 0.60 -9.97
CA LEU A 31 -11.57 -0.39 -10.28
C LEU A 31 -12.00 -1.81 -9.94
N LEU A 32 -12.76 -1.98 -8.85
CA LEU A 32 -13.31 -3.27 -8.47
C LEU A 32 -14.28 -3.80 -9.56
N MET A 33 -15.14 -2.93 -10.10
CA MET A 33 -16.03 -3.25 -11.23
C MET A 33 -15.26 -3.49 -12.53
N LEU A 34 -14.26 -2.67 -12.83
CA LEU A 34 -13.44 -2.79 -14.03
C LEU A 34 -12.76 -4.17 -14.10
N PHE A 35 -12.32 -4.68 -12.95
CA PHE A 35 -11.66 -5.99 -12.86
C PHE A 35 -12.59 -7.14 -12.53
N LEU A 36 -13.90 -6.90 -12.44
CA LEU A 36 -14.91 -7.91 -12.13
C LEU A 36 -14.75 -9.22 -12.93
N PRO A 37 -14.50 -9.20 -14.26
CA PRO A 37 -14.35 -10.44 -15.04
C PRO A 37 -13.16 -11.31 -14.62
N LEU A 38 -12.21 -10.77 -13.87
CA LEU A 38 -10.95 -11.43 -13.53
C LEU A 38 -10.98 -12.13 -12.18
N TRP A 39 -11.90 -11.73 -11.31
CA TRP A 39 -11.94 -12.21 -9.93
C TRP A 39 -13.28 -12.79 -9.51
N LEU A 40 -14.34 -12.54 -10.28
CA LEU A 40 -15.66 -13.08 -9.98
C LEU A 40 -15.73 -14.56 -10.36
N ASP A 41 -15.99 -15.41 -9.37
CA ASP A 41 -16.17 -16.84 -9.58
C ASP A 41 -17.62 -17.13 -10.00
N LEU A 42 -17.83 -17.43 -11.28
CA LEU A 42 -19.14 -17.75 -11.86
C LEU A 42 -19.48 -19.26 -11.80
N SER A 43 -18.66 -20.09 -11.16
CA SER A 43 -18.88 -21.54 -11.12
C SER A 43 -20.13 -21.96 -10.34
N SER A 44 -20.56 -21.16 -9.35
CA SER A 44 -21.74 -21.42 -8.53
C SER A 44 -22.27 -20.15 -7.85
N PRO A 45 -23.56 -20.11 -7.45
CA PRO A 45 -24.10 -18.99 -6.67
C PRO A 45 -23.32 -18.71 -5.37
N TYR A 46 -22.83 -19.77 -4.71
CA TYR A 46 -21.97 -19.64 -3.52
C TYR A 46 -20.60 -19.03 -3.86
N GLY A 47 -19.96 -19.46 -4.95
CA GLY A 47 -18.71 -18.89 -5.44
C GLY A 47 -18.82 -17.41 -5.75
N ILE A 48 -19.91 -17.00 -6.40
CA ILE A 48 -20.25 -15.59 -6.68
C ILE A 48 -20.32 -14.80 -5.37
N MET A 49 -21.15 -15.25 -4.42
CA MET A 49 -21.37 -14.51 -3.17
C MET A 49 -20.07 -14.40 -2.33
N LYS A 50 -19.30 -15.50 -2.27
CA LYS A 50 -18.03 -15.57 -1.55
C LYS A 50 -16.99 -14.61 -2.14
N THR A 51 -16.75 -14.68 -3.45
CA THR A 51 -15.75 -13.82 -4.12
C THR A 51 -16.15 -12.36 -4.10
N LEU A 52 -17.45 -12.06 -4.26
CA LEU A 52 -17.99 -10.71 -4.18
C LEU A 52 -17.79 -10.11 -2.78
N THR A 53 -18.20 -10.82 -1.73
CA THR A 53 -18.01 -10.35 -0.35
C THR A 53 -16.53 -10.16 -0.01
N TYR A 54 -15.70 -11.14 -0.37
CA TYR A 54 -14.27 -11.10 -0.08
C TYR A 54 -13.59 -9.92 -0.78
N ASN A 55 -13.79 -9.75 -2.09
CA ASN A 55 -13.09 -8.72 -2.86
C ASN A 55 -13.65 -7.31 -2.61
N ILE A 56 -14.92 -7.16 -2.22
CA ILE A 56 -15.46 -5.86 -1.78
C ILE A 56 -14.79 -5.39 -0.48
N VAL A 57 -14.59 -6.29 0.48
CA VAL A 57 -14.05 -5.92 1.80
C VAL A 57 -12.53 -5.87 1.79
N ILE A 58 -11.86 -6.92 1.28
CA ILE A 58 -10.40 -7.06 1.34
C ILE A 58 -9.73 -6.34 0.17
N GLY A 59 -10.39 -6.26 -0.99
CA GLY A 59 -9.81 -5.77 -2.24
C GLY A 59 -9.11 -6.88 -3.01
N TRP A 60 -9.34 -6.92 -4.31
CA TRP A 60 -8.68 -7.87 -5.22
C TRP A 60 -7.27 -7.40 -5.61
N TYR A 61 -6.29 -8.30 -5.58
CA TYR A 61 -4.90 -8.04 -5.97
C TYR A 61 -4.33 -6.78 -5.29
N HIS A 62 -3.90 -5.75 -6.04
CA HIS A 62 -3.40 -4.48 -5.52
C HIS A 62 -4.47 -3.54 -4.94
N LEU A 63 -5.77 -3.79 -5.20
CA LEU A 63 -6.87 -2.95 -4.71
C LEU A 63 -7.01 -2.98 -3.18
N TRP A 64 -6.39 -3.96 -2.52
CA TRP A 64 -6.35 -4.06 -1.05
C TRP A 64 -5.88 -2.78 -0.38
N TYR A 65 -4.96 -2.07 -1.04
CA TYR A 65 -4.44 -0.80 -0.53
C TYR A 65 -5.54 0.25 -0.46
N LEU A 66 -6.42 0.35 -1.46
CA LEU A 66 -7.49 1.35 -1.48
C LEU A 66 -8.54 1.03 -0.41
N SER A 67 -8.94 -0.24 -0.29
CA SER A 67 -9.81 -0.66 0.81
C SER A 67 -9.17 -0.32 2.17
N SER A 68 -7.89 -0.69 2.34
CA SER A 68 -7.16 -0.43 3.58
C SER A 68 -7.00 1.06 3.87
N LEU A 69 -6.78 1.88 2.85
CA LEU A 69 -6.67 3.34 2.96
C LEU A 69 -8.00 3.96 3.39
N ILE A 70 -9.12 3.52 2.80
CA ILE A 70 -10.47 3.98 3.15
C ILE A 70 -10.75 3.66 4.62
N VAL A 71 -10.54 2.41 5.02
CA VAL A 71 -10.79 1.95 6.40
C VAL A 71 -9.86 2.67 7.39
N ALA A 72 -8.56 2.78 7.08
CA ALA A 72 -7.61 3.48 7.94
C ALA A 72 -7.94 4.97 8.08
N SER A 73 -8.36 5.63 7.01
CA SER A 73 -8.80 7.03 7.02
C SER A 73 -9.98 7.24 7.96
N VAL A 74 -10.97 6.34 7.91
CA VAL A 74 -12.13 6.37 8.81
C VAL A 74 -11.73 6.15 10.27
N ILE A 75 -10.90 5.14 10.53
CA ILE A 75 -10.42 4.84 11.89
C ILE A 75 -9.67 6.04 12.48
N ILE A 76 -8.72 6.60 11.73
CA ILE A 76 -7.93 7.76 12.18
C ILE A 76 -8.83 8.97 12.43
N TYR A 77 -9.81 9.23 11.56
CA TYR A 77 -10.74 10.36 11.73
C TYR A 77 -11.62 10.22 12.98
N ILE A 78 -12.16 9.02 13.22
CA ILE A 78 -12.98 8.73 14.41
C ILE A 78 -12.11 8.85 15.67
N MET A 79 -10.89 8.32 15.63
CA MET A 79 -9.96 8.30 16.77
C MET A 79 -9.05 9.53 16.85
N ARG A 80 -9.39 10.64 16.18
CA ARG A 80 -8.56 11.85 16.11
C ARG A 80 -8.19 12.46 17.48
N ASN A 81 -9.00 12.21 18.51
CA ASN A 81 -8.74 12.68 19.88
C ASN A 81 -7.86 11.71 20.70
N LYS A 82 -7.57 10.52 20.17
CA LYS A 82 -6.80 9.44 20.82
C LYS A 82 -5.65 8.94 19.92
N ILE A 83 -5.04 9.84 19.14
CA ILE A 83 -4.00 9.49 18.17
C ILE A 83 -2.80 8.79 18.82
N GLY A 84 -2.40 9.19 20.03
CA GLY A 84 -1.30 8.53 20.75
C GLY A 84 -1.58 7.06 21.07
N LEU A 85 -2.80 6.77 21.56
CA LEU A 85 -3.24 5.39 21.78
C LEU A 85 -3.29 4.60 20.47
N LEU A 86 -3.84 5.20 19.41
CA LEU A 86 -3.93 4.56 18.10
C LEU A 86 -2.53 4.25 17.51
N LEU A 87 -1.54 5.11 17.73
CA LEU A 87 -0.16 4.88 17.30
C LEU A 87 0.44 3.67 18.02
N ILE A 88 0.30 3.59 19.34
CA ILE A 88 0.80 2.47 20.14
C ILE A 88 0.13 1.17 19.69
N THR A 89 -1.21 1.14 19.64
CA THR A 89 -1.95 -0.08 19.28
C THR A 89 -1.67 -0.52 17.86
N SER A 90 -1.63 0.39 16.89
CA SER A 90 -1.31 0.05 15.49
C SER A 90 0.13 -0.41 15.29
N THR A 91 1.08 0.13 16.05
CA THR A 91 2.48 -0.33 16.02
C THR A 91 2.60 -1.75 16.58
N LEU A 92 1.96 -2.03 17.71
CA LEU A 92 1.91 -3.39 18.28
C LEU A 92 1.23 -4.38 17.32
N LEU A 93 0.15 -3.97 16.66
CA LEU A 93 -0.53 -4.79 15.66
C LEU A 93 0.33 -5.05 14.42
N PHE A 94 1.12 -4.07 13.97
CA PHE A 94 2.08 -4.27 12.87
C PHE A 94 3.16 -5.29 13.26
N ILE A 95 3.73 -5.15 14.46
CA ILE A 95 4.74 -6.09 14.98
C ILE A 95 4.15 -7.49 15.10
N LEU A 96 2.94 -7.61 15.66
CA LEU A 96 2.22 -8.88 15.73
C LEU A 96 2.00 -9.48 14.34
N SER A 97 1.65 -8.65 13.36
CA SER A 97 1.43 -9.09 11.97
C SER A 97 2.71 -9.59 11.30
N TYR A 98 3.84 -8.98 11.61
CA TYR A 98 5.15 -9.49 11.20
C TYR A 98 5.43 -10.88 11.77
N PHE A 99 5.15 -11.10 13.06
CA PHE A 99 5.31 -12.43 13.66
C PHE A 99 4.31 -13.44 13.09
N ILE A 100 3.05 -13.03 12.82
CA ILE A 100 2.05 -13.89 12.16
C ILE A 100 2.53 -14.32 10.76
N GLN A 101 3.03 -13.38 9.94
CA GLN A 101 3.56 -13.71 8.61
C GLN A 101 4.75 -14.68 8.69
N ASN A 102 5.61 -14.53 9.71
CA ASN A 102 6.79 -15.35 9.90
C ASN A 102 6.58 -16.57 10.82
N SER A 103 5.32 -16.89 11.16
CA SER A 103 5.00 -17.96 12.11
C SER A 103 5.37 -19.36 11.63
N TYR A 104 5.66 -19.57 10.34
CA TYR A 104 6.21 -20.84 9.83
C TYR A 104 7.56 -21.23 10.41
N LEU A 105 8.33 -20.24 10.89
CA LEU A 105 9.58 -20.52 11.57
C LEU A 105 9.35 -21.28 12.89
N LEU A 106 8.11 -21.30 13.39
CA LEU A 106 7.73 -21.81 14.71
C LEU A 106 6.60 -22.85 14.68
N LEU A 107 5.84 -22.96 13.57
CA LEU A 107 4.65 -23.80 13.47
C LEU A 107 4.79 -24.85 12.35
N ASP A 108 4.38 -26.09 12.65
CA ASP A 108 4.34 -27.18 11.68
C ASP A 108 3.32 -26.96 10.53
N GLY A 109 3.64 -27.56 9.38
CA GLY A 109 3.22 -27.15 8.04
C GLY A 109 1.73 -26.92 7.76
N ASP A 110 0.82 -27.69 8.37
CA ASP A 110 -0.63 -27.62 8.06
C ASP A 110 -1.32 -26.35 8.61
N ILE A 111 -0.89 -25.89 9.78
CA ILE A 111 -1.47 -24.69 10.42
C ILE A 111 -0.91 -23.44 9.75
N PHE A 112 0.40 -23.46 9.44
CA PHE A 112 1.06 -22.38 8.74
C PHE A 112 0.46 -22.16 7.35
N GLU A 113 0.30 -23.21 6.54
CA GLU A 113 -0.20 -23.08 5.18
C GLU A 113 -1.62 -22.47 5.15
N LYS A 114 -2.48 -22.83 6.13
CA LYS A 114 -3.83 -22.28 6.29
C LYS A 114 -3.84 -20.81 6.74
N LEU A 115 -2.87 -20.39 7.54
CA LEU A 115 -2.73 -19.00 8.01
C LEU A 115 -2.09 -18.11 6.94
N ASN A 116 -1.08 -18.59 6.23
CA ASN A 116 -0.34 -17.76 5.29
C ASN A 116 -1.07 -17.51 3.97
N ARG A 117 -1.92 -18.46 3.53
CA ARG A 117 -2.87 -18.23 2.42
C ARG A 117 -3.85 -17.10 2.70
N LYS A 118 -3.97 -16.65 3.95
CA LYS A 118 -4.87 -15.57 4.38
C LYS A 118 -4.09 -14.27 4.56
N LEU A 119 -3.57 -13.73 3.45
CA LEU A 119 -2.84 -12.44 3.40
C LEU A 119 -3.54 -11.31 4.20
N TYR A 120 -4.87 -11.31 4.22
CA TYR A 120 -5.68 -10.33 4.97
C TYR A 120 -5.45 -10.33 6.49
N LEU A 121 -4.91 -11.40 7.08
CA LEU A 121 -4.65 -11.48 8.53
C LEU A 121 -3.54 -10.52 8.97
N TYR A 122 -2.52 -10.34 8.15
CA TYR A 122 -1.37 -9.48 8.45
C TYR A 122 -1.28 -8.25 7.54
N ARG A 123 -1.88 -8.28 6.36
CA ARG A 123 -1.89 -7.20 5.37
C ARG A 123 -3.27 -6.53 5.28
N ASN A 124 -3.57 -5.61 6.20
CA ASN A 124 -4.85 -4.91 6.25
C ASN A 124 -4.75 -3.46 6.76
N ALA A 125 -5.90 -2.81 6.90
CA ALA A 125 -6.00 -1.43 7.35
C ALA A 125 -5.35 -1.19 8.71
N LEU A 126 -5.67 -2.01 9.71
CA LEU A 126 -5.24 -1.83 11.11
C LEU A 126 -3.75 -2.11 11.28
N THR A 127 -3.30 -3.21 10.69
CA THR A 127 -1.96 -3.73 10.87
C THR A 127 -0.93 -3.04 9.99
N PHE A 128 -1.36 -2.46 8.86
CA PHE A 128 -0.45 -1.90 7.86
C PHE A 128 -0.80 -0.46 7.47
N ALA A 129 -2.04 -0.14 7.07
CA ALA A 129 -2.33 1.22 6.59
C ALA A 129 -2.28 2.29 7.70
N VAL A 130 -2.94 2.02 8.84
CA VAL A 130 -3.02 2.94 9.99
C VAL A 130 -1.64 3.36 10.51
N PRO A 131 -0.71 2.45 10.87
CA PRO A 131 0.57 2.87 11.45
C PRO A 131 1.37 3.76 10.48
N PHE A 132 1.39 3.43 9.18
CA PHE A 132 2.09 4.25 8.19
C PHE A 132 1.40 5.59 7.92
N MET A 133 0.07 5.65 7.92
CA MET A 133 -0.64 6.94 7.81
C MET A 133 -0.39 7.83 9.02
N LEU A 134 -0.35 7.27 10.22
CA LEU A 134 -0.04 8.03 11.44
C LEU A 134 1.38 8.59 11.42
N ILE A 135 2.36 7.82 10.91
CA ILE A 135 3.72 8.32 10.67
C ILE A 135 3.69 9.53 9.73
N GLY A 136 2.92 9.46 8.64
CA GLY A 136 2.72 10.59 7.72
C GLY A 136 2.15 11.84 8.40
N ILE A 137 1.12 11.67 9.23
CA ILE A 137 0.51 12.75 10.01
C ILE A 137 1.53 13.37 10.97
N TYR A 138 2.37 12.53 11.61
CA TYR A 138 3.42 12.99 12.51
C TYR A 138 4.50 13.79 11.76
N ILE A 139 4.89 13.34 10.56
CA ILE A 139 5.84 14.07 9.71
C ILE A 139 5.27 15.45 9.32
N ARG A 140 3.98 15.55 9.00
CA ARG A 140 3.34 16.85 8.72
C ARG A 140 3.45 17.81 9.90
N LYS A 141 3.25 17.32 11.13
CA LYS A 141 3.38 18.16 12.33
C LYS A 141 4.80 18.67 12.58
N ASN A 142 5.80 18.01 12.00
CA ASN A 142 7.21 18.32 12.17
C ASN A 142 7.83 18.69 10.82
N GLU A 143 7.43 19.83 10.27
CA GLU A 143 7.77 20.21 8.89
C GLU A 143 9.29 20.34 8.63
N ASN A 144 10.08 20.57 9.68
CA ASN A 144 11.53 20.75 9.65
C ASN A 144 12.33 19.44 9.72
N LEU A 145 11.69 18.27 9.71
CA LEU A 145 12.41 17.00 9.69
C LEU A 145 13.31 16.89 8.47
N LYS A 146 14.60 16.65 8.70
CA LYS A 146 15.60 16.38 7.66
C LYS A 146 16.16 14.99 7.83
N VAL A 147 16.38 14.33 6.70
CA VAL A 147 17.05 13.04 6.62
C VAL A 147 18.44 13.28 6.06
N SER A 148 19.46 12.78 6.74
CA SER A 148 20.83 12.78 6.25
C SER A 148 21.03 11.66 5.23
N LEU A 149 21.96 11.85 4.27
CA LEU A 149 22.33 10.80 3.31
C LEU A 149 22.76 9.48 3.99
N PRO A 150 23.53 9.49 5.11
CA PRO A 150 23.83 8.26 5.83
C PRO A 150 22.59 7.54 6.36
N LEU A 151 21.61 8.26 6.93
CA LEU A 151 20.39 7.63 7.42
C LEU A 151 19.55 7.03 6.28
N LEU A 152 19.50 7.71 5.13
CA LEU A 152 18.87 7.18 3.92
C LEU A 152 19.55 5.87 3.49
N ALA A 153 20.89 5.88 3.36
CA ALA A 153 21.65 4.70 2.99
C ALA A 153 21.45 3.54 3.96
N ILE A 154 21.51 3.80 5.27
CA ILE A 154 21.25 2.79 6.31
C ILE A 154 19.86 2.19 6.16
N SER A 155 18.83 3.03 5.92
CA SER A 155 17.45 2.53 5.75
C SER A 155 17.30 1.63 4.52
N ILE A 156 17.93 1.99 3.40
CA ILE A 156 17.91 1.21 2.16
C ILE A 156 18.67 -0.10 2.37
N VAL A 157 19.87 -0.06 2.95
CA VAL A 157 20.66 -1.26 3.25
C VAL A 157 19.88 -2.19 4.18
N ALA A 158 19.26 -1.67 5.24
CA ALA A 158 18.45 -2.47 6.15
C ALA A 158 17.31 -3.20 5.42
N LEU A 159 16.56 -2.48 4.56
CA LEU A 159 15.51 -3.10 3.75
C LEU A 159 16.05 -4.16 2.80
N LEU A 160 17.13 -3.87 2.08
CA LEU A 160 17.74 -4.84 1.16
C LEU A 160 18.26 -6.07 1.91
N THR A 161 18.84 -5.89 3.09
CA THR A 161 19.27 -7.00 3.95
C THR A 161 18.09 -7.87 4.35
N GLU A 162 16.98 -7.30 4.82
CA GLU A 162 15.78 -8.07 5.17
C GLU A 162 15.20 -8.82 3.96
N VAL A 163 15.14 -8.16 2.79
CA VAL A 163 14.73 -8.80 1.53
C VAL A 163 15.63 -9.97 1.14
N ILE A 164 16.96 -9.79 1.21
CA ILE A 164 17.92 -10.85 0.89
C ILE A 164 17.80 -12.01 1.88
N ILE A 165 17.68 -11.73 3.18
CA ILE A 165 17.49 -12.77 4.20
C ILE A 165 16.24 -13.60 3.87
N PHE A 166 15.14 -12.97 3.51
CA PHE A 166 13.92 -13.69 3.13
C PHE A 166 14.07 -14.46 1.81
N ALA A 167 14.70 -13.88 0.80
CA ALA A 167 14.97 -14.57 -0.46
C ALA A 167 15.86 -15.82 -0.27
N LEU A 168 16.86 -15.74 0.63
CA LEU A 168 17.71 -16.88 0.98
C LEU A 168 16.99 -17.92 1.86
N ALA A 169 16.04 -17.48 2.69
CA ALA A 169 15.21 -18.36 3.50
C ALA A 169 14.09 -19.06 2.70
N GLU A 170 13.72 -18.52 1.53
CA GLU A 170 12.68 -19.03 0.62
C GLU A 170 13.07 -20.30 -0.15
N THR A 171 13.76 -21.24 0.49
CA THR A 171 14.20 -22.50 -0.14
C THR A 171 13.08 -23.53 -0.36
N LYS A 172 11.86 -23.30 0.13
CA LYS A 172 10.77 -24.30 0.07
C LYS A 172 9.45 -23.88 -0.56
N ASP A 173 9.05 -22.60 -0.54
CA ASP A 173 7.62 -22.28 -0.73
C ASP A 173 7.25 -21.20 -1.77
N ASN A 174 8.17 -20.52 -2.46
CA ASN A 174 7.85 -19.48 -3.46
C ASN A 174 6.76 -18.47 -2.98
N MET A 175 6.72 -18.18 -1.68
CA MET A 175 5.67 -17.35 -1.07
C MET A 175 6.13 -15.90 -0.99
N ALA A 176 5.41 -15.00 -1.67
CA ALA A 176 5.68 -13.57 -1.61
C ALA A 176 5.47 -13.02 -0.18
N ARG A 177 6.49 -12.37 0.37
CA ARG A 177 6.40 -11.60 1.63
C ARG A 177 6.19 -10.13 1.34
N ASP A 178 5.13 -9.58 1.92
CA ASP A 178 4.75 -8.18 1.72
C ASP A 178 5.12 -7.29 2.92
N LEU A 179 5.27 -7.89 4.10
CA LEU A 179 5.48 -7.17 5.36
C LEU A 179 6.93 -7.32 5.83
N TYR A 180 7.70 -6.25 5.66
CA TYR A 180 9.08 -6.09 6.12
C TYR A 180 9.09 -5.12 7.29
N VAL A 181 9.72 -5.48 8.41
CA VAL A 181 9.80 -4.59 9.59
C VAL A 181 10.57 -3.32 9.26
N THR A 182 11.62 -3.43 8.44
CA THR A 182 12.43 -2.30 8.00
C THR A 182 11.64 -1.27 7.19
N LEU A 183 10.44 -1.60 6.67
CA LEU A 183 9.58 -0.62 6.00
C LEU A 183 9.11 0.49 6.96
N MET A 184 8.92 0.21 8.25
CA MET A 184 8.55 1.24 9.24
C MET A 184 9.60 2.35 9.33
N LEU A 185 10.87 2.05 9.04
CA LEU A 185 11.94 3.03 8.95
C LEU A 185 12.09 3.57 7.52
N THR A 186 12.15 2.68 6.54
CA THR A 186 12.54 3.03 5.17
C THR A 186 11.48 3.89 4.47
N ALA A 187 10.19 3.59 4.67
CA ALA A 187 9.11 4.34 4.03
C ALA A 187 9.07 5.83 4.47
N PRO A 188 9.13 6.18 5.78
CA PRO A 188 9.19 7.59 6.17
C PRO A 188 10.51 8.27 5.81
N VAL A 189 11.65 7.58 5.92
CA VAL A 189 12.97 8.14 5.55
C VAL A 189 12.98 8.54 4.07
N LEU A 190 12.53 7.66 3.18
CA LEU A 190 12.39 7.98 1.75
C LEU A 190 11.43 9.13 1.52
N PHE A 191 10.27 9.13 2.18
CA PHE A 191 9.28 10.19 2.03
C PHE A 191 9.82 11.56 2.44
N ILE A 192 10.49 11.66 3.61
CA ILE A 192 11.09 12.91 4.09
C ILE A 192 12.22 13.37 3.16
N PHE A 193 13.08 12.45 2.71
CA PHE A 193 14.18 12.77 1.81
C PHE A 193 13.68 13.38 0.50
N PHE A 194 12.73 12.73 -0.18
CA PHE A 194 12.18 13.23 -1.44
C PHE A 194 11.34 14.50 -1.26
N LYS A 195 10.60 14.62 -0.16
CA LYS A 195 9.90 15.88 0.19
C LYS A 195 10.89 17.05 0.27
N ASN A 196 12.03 16.85 0.93
CA ASN A 196 13.02 17.91 1.18
C ASN A 196 13.87 18.28 -0.03
N MET A 197 14.01 17.38 -1.02
CA MET A 197 14.70 17.69 -2.26
C MET A 197 13.93 18.68 -3.15
N ALA A 198 12.76 19.16 -2.73
CA ALA A 198 11.86 20.00 -3.52
C ALA A 198 11.59 19.42 -4.92
N LEU A 199 11.72 18.09 -5.07
CA LEU A 199 11.02 17.39 -6.13
C LEU A 199 9.57 17.75 -5.89
N SER A 200 9.02 18.57 -6.76
CA SER A 200 7.62 18.99 -6.79
C SER A 200 6.78 17.75 -7.07
N PHE A 201 6.72 16.85 -6.09
CA PHE A 201 5.79 15.75 -6.04
C PHE A 201 4.44 16.41 -5.79
N GLU A 202 3.83 16.86 -6.87
CA GLU A 202 2.42 17.18 -6.83
C GLU A 202 1.71 15.91 -6.33
N GLU A 203 0.93 16.05 -5.26
CA GLU A 203 0.08 15.00 -4.67
C GLU A 203 -0.68 14.25 -5.78
N LYS A 204 -1.02 14.98 -6.86
CA LYS A 204 -1.65 14.50 -8.08
C LYS A 204 -0.84 13.46 -8.86
N VAL A 205 0.47 13.67 -9.07
CA VAL A 205 1.31 12.79 -9.88
C VAL A 205 1.60 11.48 -9.13
N SER A 206 1.94 11.56 -7.84
CA SER A 206 2.20 10.37 -7.02
C SER A 206 0.95 9.50 -6.83
N GLY A 207 -0.21 10.13 -6.62
CA GLY A 207 -1.49 9.43 -6.61
C GLY A 207 -1.77 8.72 -7.93
N ARG A 208 -1.49 9.37 -9.07
CA ARG A 208 -1.69 8.76 -10.40
C ARG A 208 -0.75 7.61 -10.70
N VAL A 209 0.52 7.71 -10.35
CA VAL A 209 1.47 6.59 -10.49
C VAL A 209 0.99 5.38 -9.66
N TYR A 210 0.45 5.64 -8.47
CA TYR A 210 -0.19 4.59 -7.68
C TYR A 210 -1.41 3.96 -8.39
N PHE A 211 -2.21 4.72 -9.14
CA PHE A 211 -3.35 4.15 -9.86
C PHE A 211 -2.98 3.48 -11.18
N TYR A 212 -1.94 3.95 -11.86
CA TYR A 212 -1.51 3.39 -13.15
C TYR A 212 -0.63 2.15 -12.99
N HIS A 213 0.10 2.00 -11.88
CA HIS A 213 0.96 0.81 -11.70
C HIS A 213 0.20 -0.52 -11.77
N PRO A 214 -0.97 -0.73 -11.13
CA PRO A 214 -1.66 -2.01 -11.20
C PRO A 214 -2.25 -2.24 -12.60
N ILE A 215 -2.65 -1.18 -13.29
CA ILE A 215 -3.15 -1.26 -14.67
C ILE A 215 -2.02 -1.70 -15.60
N CYS A 216 -0.85 -1.04 -15.51
CA CYS A 216 0.32 -1.38 -16.32
C CYS A 216 0.81 -2.80 -16.01
N GLU A 217 0.90 -3.16 -14.73
CA GLU A 217 1.30 -4.50 -14.30
C GLU A 217 0.35 -5.56 -14.87
N MET A 218 -0.95 -5.29 -14.87
CA MET A 218 -1.92 -6.23 -15.38
C MET A 218 -1.91 -6.33 -16.90
N MET A 219 -1.64 -5.23 -17.62
CA MET A 219 -1.36 -5.28 -19.06
C MET A 219 -0.17 -6.19 -19.36
N PHE A 220 0.92 -6.09 -18.60
CA PHE A 220 2.07 -6.98 -18.77
C PHE A 220 1.71 -8.43 -18.47
N LYS A 221 0.94 -8.70 -17.42
CA LYS A 221 0.45 -10.05 -17.12
C LYS A 221 -0.41 -10.64 -18.23
N PHE A 222 -1.34 -9.87 -18.81
CA PHE A 222 -2.15 -10.34 -19.94
C PHE A 222 -1.32 -10.59 -21.21
N ALA A 223 -0.25 -9.83 -21.40
CA ALA A 223 0.70 -10.04 -22.48
C ALA A 223 1.67 -11.23 -22.23
N GLY A 224 1.47 -11.99 -21.14
CA GLY A 224 2.28 -13.16 -20.81
C GLY A 224 3.57 -12.86 -20.05
N TYR A 225 3.79 -11.60 -19.64
CA TYR A 225 4.97 -11.19 -18.87
C TYR A 225 4.64 -11.23 -17.37
N THR A 226 5.29 -12.10 -16.61
CA THR A 226 5.04 -12.26 -15.17
C THR A 226 6.31 -12.14 -14.34
N GLY A 227 6.31 -11.21 -13.38
CA GLY A 227 7.30 -11.12 -12.31
C GLY A 227 8.71 -10.67 -12.71
N GLY A 228 9.51 -10.33 -11.70
CA GLY A 228 10.91 -9.96 -11.87
C GLY A 228 11.17 -8.45 -11.99
N LEU A 229 12.42 -8.08 -11.76
CA LEU A 229 12.88 -6.69 -11.70
C LEU A 229 12.53 -5.92 -12.98
N VAL A 230 12.69 -6.55 -14.15
CA VAL A 230 12.44 -5.91 -15.45
C VAL A 230 10.98 -5.47 -15.60
N ILE A 231 10.02 -6.33 -15.25
CA ILE A 231 8.59 -6.02 -15.36
C ILE A 231 8.18 -4.99 -14.31
N SER A 232 8.72 -5.08 -13.10
CA SER A 232 8.47 -4.08 -12.04
C SER A 232 9.00 -2.70 -12.45
N THR A 233 10.22 -2.63 -13.00
CA THR A 233 10.81 -1.38 -13.50
C THR A 233 10.02 -0.85 -14.71
N ALA A 234 9.66 -1.70 -15.67
CA ALA A 234 8.85 -1.30 -16.82
C ALA A 234 7.48 -0.76 -16.36
N THR A 235 6.80 -1.47 -15.46
CA THR A 235 5.52 -1.05 -14.86
C THR A 235 5.62 0.34 -14.25
N LEU A 236 6.68 0.61 -13.49
CA LEU A 236 6.91 1.92 -12.89
C LEU A 236 7.15 2.98 -13.97
N VAL A 237 8.02 2.73 -14.94
CA VAL A 237 8.32 3.68 -16.05
C VAL A 237 7.05 4.02 -16.84
N PHE A 238 6.23 3.02 -17.17
CA PHE A 238 4.95 3.24 -17.86
C PHE A 238 3.97 4.02 -16.98
N ALA A 239 3.82 3.67 -15.70
CA ALA A 239 2.95 4.38 -14.77
C ALA A 239 3.34 5.85 -14.60
N PHE A 240 4.65 6.15 -14.51
CA PHE A 240 5.19 7.51 -14.47
C PHE A 240 4.91 8.26 -15.77
N THR A 241 5.15 7.63 -16.92
CA THR A 241 4.91 8.23 -18.23
C THR A 241 3.44 8.58 -18.42
N PHE A 242 2.53 7.64 -18.12
CA PHE A 242 1.08 7.88 -18.17
C PHE A 242 0.66 9.02 -17.24
N ALA A 243 1.18 9.07 -16.01
CA ALA A 243 0.87 10.13 -15.06
C ALA A 243 1.27 11.52 -15.58
N ILE A 244 2.45 11.64 -16.21
CA ILE A 244 2.97 12.90 -16.78
C ILE A 244 2.21 13.31 -18.04
N VAL A 245 1.97 12.37 -18.97
CA VAL A 245 1.25 12.65 -20.22
C VAL A 245 -0.16 13.16 -19.94
N ILE A 246 -0.87 12.52 -19.01
CA ILE A 246 -2.23 12.92 -18.66
C ILE A 246 -2.26 14.29 -17.98
N GLU A 247 -1.25 14.65 -17.19
CA GLU A 247 -1.18 16.02 -16.63
C GLU A 247 -0.96 17.06 -17.72
N LYS A 248 -0.01 16.82 -18.63
CA LYS A 248 0.23 17.72 -19.76
C LYS A 248 -0.98 17.85 -20.70
N MET A 249 -1.77 16.78 -20.88
CA MET A 249 -3.01 16.84 -21.68
C MET A 249 -4.09 17.68 -21.00
N LYS A 250 -4.18 17.65 -19.66
CA LYS A 250 -5.13 18.51 -18.93
C LYS A 250 -4.75 19.97 -18.96
N GLU A 251 -3.45 20.28 -18.91
CA GLU A 251 -2.95 21.66 -19.09
C GLU A 251 -3.21 22.19 -20.50
N LYS A 252 -3.16 21.33 -21.52
CA LYS A 252 -3.48 21.70 -22.92
C LYS A 252 -4.97 21.87 -23.22
N ASN A 253 -5.85 21.25 -22.44
CA ASN A 253 -7.31 21.33 -22.64
C ASN A 253 -7.98 22.39 -21.75
N MET A 254 -7.26 23.46 -21.37
CA MET A 254 -7.88 24.70 -20.89
C MET A 254 -8.37 25.55 -22.07
N PHE A 255 -9.47 25.09 -22.68
CA PHE A 255 -10.50 25.88 -23.34
C PHE A 255 -11.84 25.21 -23.08
#